data_AF-A0A3D4DUD1-F1
#
_entry.id   AF-A0A3D4DUD1-F1
#
_cell.length_a   1.000
_cell.length_b   1.000
_cell.length_c   1.000
_cell.angle_alpha   90.00
_cell.angle_beta   90.00
_cell.angle_gamma   90.00
#
_symmetry.space_group_name_H-M   'P 1'
#
loop_
_entity.id
_entity.type
_entity.pdbx_description
1 polymer ?
#
loop_
_entity_poly.entity_id
_entity_poly.type
_entity_poly.pdbx_seq_one_letter_code
_entity_poly.pdbx_strand_id
1 'polypeptide(L)'
;MTFRGHAYLTYAVWITLCVAFVSALIGGRWSLAFVAVLTFVLSIALALAVARFRIQLPLSFFAGIVLFIFGTIFLGEAFDFYERYWWWDIALHGGSAVGFGLIGFLFVLTLFEGDRLAAPHWALALITFCFAMTIGVSWEVFEFAMDQL
;
A
#
# COMPACT_ATOMS: atom_id res chain seq x y z
N MET A 1 -2.89 21.40 6.46
CA MET A 1 -3.73 20.65 5.51
C MET A 1 -5.02 20.25 6.21
N THR A 2 -6.18 20.79 5.82
CA THR A 2 -7.48 20.44 6.42
C THR A 2 -8.15 19.35 5.59
N PHE A 3 -8.07 18.10 6.04
CA PHE A 3 -8.65 16.93 5.41
C PHE A 3 -10.12 16.74 5.85
N ARG A 4 -11.08 17.45 5.23
CA ARG A 4 -12.43 17.59 5.83
C ARG A 4 -13.55 16.66 5.32
N GLY A 5 -13.26 15.62 4.53
CA GLY A 5 -14.32 14.71 4.05
C GLY A 5 -13.98 13.22 4.09
N HIS A 6 -12.79 12.83 3.62
CA HIS A 6 -12.43 11.42 3.45
C HIS A 6 -11.30 10.92 4.39
N ALA A 7 -10.83 11.75 5.32
CA ALA A 7 -9.78 11.36 6.27
C ALA A 7 -10.29 10.54 7.46
N TYR A 8 -11.61 10.43 7.65
CA TYR A 8 -12.19 9.63 8.74
C TYR A 8 -11.73 8.18 8.70
N LEU A 9 -11.60 7.59 7.52
CA LEU A 9 -11.15 6.21 7.37
C LEU A 9 -9.68 6.05 7.77
N THR A 10 -8.80 6.94 7.31
CA THR A 10 -7.40 6.98 7.73
C THR A 10 -7.28 7.15 9.24
N TYR A 11 -8.01 8.09 9.82
CA TYR A 11 -8.00 8.30 11.27
C TYR A 11 -8.55 7.11 12.03
N ALA A 12 -9.60 6.44 11.52
CA ALA A 12 -10.13 5.23 12.12
C ALA A 12 -9.10 4.10 12.12
N VAL A 13 -8.38 3.90 11.01
CA VAL A 13 -7.27 2.93 10.92
C VAL A 13 -6.19 3.27 11.94
N TRP A 14 -5.75 4.52 11.99
CA TRP A 14 -4.70 4.97 12.92
C TRP A 14 -5.10 4.82 14.39
N ILE A 15 -6.34 5.20 14.74
CA ILE A 15 -6.89 5.00 16.09
C ILE A 15 -6.94 3.51 16.41
N THR A 16 -7.39 2.67 15.49
CA THR A 16 -7.44 1.21 15.67
C THR A 16 -6.06 0.65 15.94
N LEU A 17 -5.05 1.05 15.17
CA LEU A 17 -3.66 0.62 15.35
C LEU A 17 -3.08 1.10 16.69
N CYS A 18 -3.35 2.34 17.11
CA CYS A 18 -2.92 2.85 18.41
C CYS A 18 -3.57 2.07 19.57
N VAL A 19 -4.88 1.83 19.50
CA VAL A 19 -5.60 1.04 20.51
C VAL A 19 -5.08 -0.39 20.54
N ALA A 20 -4.89 -1.02 19.38
CA ALA A 20 -4.34 -2.36 19.27
C ALA A 20 -2.93 -2.43 19.89
N PHE A 21 -2.04 -1.48 19.57
CA PHE A 21 -0.71 -1.41 20.13
C PHE A 21 -0.72 -1.32 21.66
N VAL A 22 -1.48 -0.37 22.23
CA VAL A 22 -1.57 -0.20 23.68
C VAL A 22 -2.16 -1.43 24.35
N SER A 23 -3.25 -1.98 23.80
CA SER A 23 -3.87 -3.19 24.34
C SER A 23 -2.93 -4.41 24.28
N ALA A 24 -2.13 -4.52 23.23
CA ALA A 24 -1.16 -5.59 23.05
C ALA A 24 0.00 -5.46 24.05
N LEU A 25 0.48 -4.25 24.33
CA LEU A 25 1.47 -4.01 25.38
C LEU A 25 0.95 -4.39 26.77
N ILE A 26 -0.28 -3.97 27.11
CA ILE A 26 -0.90 -4.32 28.40
C ILE A 26 -1.07 -5.84 28.53
N GLY A 27 -1.45 -6.51 27.45
CA GLY A 27 -1.64 -7.96 27.42
C GLY A 27 -0.36 -8.78 27.22
N GLY A 28 0.82 -8.16 27.12
CA GLY A 28 2.08 -8.86 26.84
C GLY A 28 2.16 -9.52 25.46
N ARG A 29 1.33 -9.11 24.50
CA ARG A 29 1.24 -9.65 23.14
C ARG A 29 2.23 -8.94 22.21
N TRP A 30 3.52 -9.22 22.39
CA TRP A 30 4.61 -8.51 21.69
C TRP A 30 4.52 -8.55 20.16
N SER A 31 4.15 -9.69 19.58
CA SER A 31 3.97 -9.80 18.12
C SER A 31 2.88 -8.86 17.60
N LEU A 32 1.69 -8.87 18.22
CA LEU A 32 0.62 -7.93 17.86
C LEU A 32 1.04 -6.48 18.04
N ALA A 33 1.77 -6.15 19.11
CA ALA A 33 2.28 -4.81 19.34
C ALA A 33 3.23 -4.38 18.22
N PHE A 34 4.16 -5.26 17.82
CA PHE A 34 5.09 -5.02 16.73
C PHE A 34 4.36 -4.78 15.40
N VAL A 35 3.45 -5.68 15.02
CA VAL A 35 2.68 -5.54 13.77
C VAL A 35 1.85 -4.27 13.76
N ALA A 36 1.19 -3.93 14.88
CA ALA A 36 0.39 -2.71 15.01
C ALA A 36 1.23 -1.44 14.82
N VAL A 37 2.38 -1.32 15.50
CA VAL A 37 3.23 -0.14 15.41
C VAL A 37 3.92 -0.03 14.05
N LEU A 38 4.36 -1.16 13.47
CA LEU A 38 4.95 -1.19 12.13
C LEU A 38 3.97 -0.69 11.08
N THR A 39 2.74 -1.20 11.10
CA THR A 39 1.66 -0.77 10.19
C THR A 39 1.37 0.73 10.33
N PHE A 40 1.33 1.23 11.56
CA PHE A 40 1.10 2.64 11.84
C PHE A 40 2.23 3.51 11.31
N VAL A 41 3.49 3.16 11.60
CA VAL A 41 4.68 3.88 11.15
C VAL A 41 4.75 3.95 9.63
N LEU A 42 4.51 2.83 8.93
CA LEU A 42 4.50 2.80 7.46
C LEU A 42 3.39 3.69 6.87
N SER A 43 2.20 3.67 7.50
CA SER A 43 1.08 4.53 7.09
C SER A 43 1.39 6.02 7.29
N ILE A 44 2.10 6.38 8.35
CA ILE A 44 2.56 7.76 8.60
C ILE A 44 3.71 8.15 7.68
N ALA A 45 4.65 7.23 7.40
CA ALA A 45 5.75 7.46 6.48
C ALA A 45 5.25 7.87 5.09
N LEU A 46 4.15 7.27 4.63
CA LEU A 46 3.47 7.70 3.41
C LEU A 46 3.00 9.16 3.49
N ALA A 47 2.34 9.56 4.59
CA ALA A 47 1.88 10.94 4.79
C ALA A 47 3.05 11.94 4.76
N LEU A 48 4.16 11.58 5.41
CA LEU A 48 5.38 12.38 5.43
C LEU A 48 6.01 12.48 4.04
N ALA A 49 6.05 11.39 3.27
CA ALA A 49 6.56 11.37 1.91
C ALA A 49 5.74 12.28 0.99
N VAL A 50 4.41 12.16 1.02
CA VAL A 50 3.50 13.01 0.22
C VAL A 50 3.73 14.49 0.53
N ALA A 51 3.85 14.86 1.81
CA ALA A 51 4.15 16.22 2.22
C ALA A 51 5.55 16.69 1.79
N ARG A 52 6.57 15.84 1.99
CA ARG A 52 7.99 16.16 1.72
C ARG A 52 8.28 16.35 0.24
N PHE A 53 7.67 15.52 -0.61
CA PHE A 53 7.83 15.56 -2.06
C PHE A 53 6.78 16.45 -2.76
N ARG A 54 5.89 17.09 -1.99
CA ARG A 54 4.80 17.94 -2.49
C ARG A 54 3.92 17.23 -3.53
N ILE A 55 3.70 15.93 -3.33
CA ILE A 55 2.86 15.12 -4.22
C ILE A 55 1.40 15.50 -3.97
N GLN A 56 0.67 15.82 -5.04
CA GLN A 56 -0.77 16.06 -4.96
C GLN A 56 -1.50 14.72 -5.10
N LEU A 57 -1.80 14.10 -3.96
CA LEU A 57 -2.51 12.82 -3.93
C LEU A 57 -3.99 13.04 -3.59
N PRO A 58 -4.94 12.54 -4.42
CA PRO A 58 -6.34 12.54 -4.05
C PRO A 58 -6.55 11.84 -2.71
N LEU A 59 -7.40 12.41 -1.85
CA LEU A 59 -7.59 11.90 -0.49
C LEU A 59 -8.10 10.44 -0.46
N SER A 60 -8.92 10.07 -1.45
CA SER A 60 -9.38 8.68 -1.63
C SER A 60 -8.23 7.74 -1.95
N PHE A 61 -7.27 8.17 -2.77
CA PHE A 61 -6.10 7.36 -3.13
C PHE A 61 -5.16 7.20 -1.93
N PHE A 62 -4.93 8.28 -1.17
CA PHE A 62 -4.19 8.21 0.09
C PHE A 62 -4.83 7.23 1.07
N ALA A 63 -6.16 7.32 1.28
CA ALA A 63 -6.89 6.41 2.13
C ALA A 63 -6.82 4.96 1.62
N GLY A 64 -6.88 4.75 0.30
CA GLY A 64 -6.72 3.44 -0.32
C GLY A 64 -5.36 2.80 -0.02
N ILE A 65 -4.26 3.56 -0.09
CA ILE A 65 -2.93 3.04 0.28
C ILE A 65 -2.85 2.73 1.77
N VAL A 66 -3.40 3.58 2.64
CA VAL A 66 -3.43 3.32 4.09
C VAL A 66 -4.24 2.05 4.40
N LEU A 67 -5.38 1.84 3.72
CA LEU A 67 -6.15 0.60 3.82
C LEU A 67 -5.39 -0.61 3.30
N PHE A 68 -4.65 -0.45 2.20
CA PHE A 68 -3.82 -1.52 1.65
C PHE A 68 -2.76 -1.96 2.67
N ILE A 69 -2.00 -1.01 3.23
CA ILE A 69 -0.99 -1.26 4.27
C ILE A 69 -1.63 -1.92 5.50
N PHE A 70 -2.78 -1.41 5.95
CA PHE A 70 -3.53 -1.99 7.05
C PHE A 70 -4.00 -3.42 6.76
N GLY A 71 -4.48 -3.68 5.54
CA GLY A 71 -5.00 -4.98 5.13
C GLY A 71 -3.92 -6.03 4.98
N THR A 72 -2.81 -5.70 4.33
CA THR A 72 -1.71 -6.63 4.08
C THR A 72 -0.91 -6.93 5.34
N ILE A 73 -0.64 -5.94 6.19
CA ILE A 73 0.19 -6.15 7.38
C ILE A 73 -0.67 -6.46 8.61
N PHE A 74 -1.58 -5.57 9.01
CA PHE A 74 -2.26 -5.73 10.30
C PHE A 74 -3.35 -6.78 10.26
N LEU A 75 -4.25 -6.74 9.28
CA LEU A 75 -5.30 -7.76 9.15
C LEU A 75 -4.72 -9.10 8.67
N GLY A 76 -3.77 -9.05 7.73
CA GLY A 76 -3.03 -10.21 7.23
C GLY A 76 -2.32 -10.96 8.35
N GLU A 77 -1.34 -10.33 9.00
CA GLU A 77 -0.46 -10.98 9.98
C GLU A 77 -1.07 -11.11 11.38
N ALA A 78 -1.71 -10.05 11.87
CA ALA A 78 -2.16 -10.04 13.28
C ALA A 78 -3.49 -10.76 13.49
N PHE A 79 -4.26 -10.99 12.42
CA PHE A 79 -5.57 -11.63 12.45
C PHE A 79 -5.70 -12.80 11.46
N ASP A 80 -4.61 -13.27 10.85
CA ASP A 80 -4.55 -14.41 9.94
C ASP A 80 -5.51 -14.32 8.73
N PHE A 81 -5.70 -13.13 8.17
CA PHE A 81 -6.68 -12.98 7.08
C PHE A 81 -6.31 -13.75 5.81
N TYR A 82 -5.02 -13.96 5.56
CA TYR A 82 -4.54 -14.80 4.45
C TYR A 82 -5.08 -16.24 4.54
N GLU A 83 -5.14 -16.80 5.75
CA GLU A 83 -5.64 -18.15 6.00
C GLU A 83 -7.18 -18.20 6.11
N ARG A 84 -7.77 -17.16 6.69
CA ARG A 84 -9.22 -17.14 7.00
C ARG A 84 -10.09 -16.85 5.77
N TYR A 85 -9.58 -16.08 4.82
CA TYR A 85 -10.34 -15.61 3.67
C TYR A 85 -9.56 -15.90 2.38
N TRP A 86 -9.99 -16.93 1.65
CA TRP A 86 -9.34 -17.39 0.41
C TRP A 86 -9.15 -16.30 -0.67
N TRP A 87 -9.97 -15.26 -0.66
CA TRP A 87 -9.91 -14.17 -1.63
C TRP A 87 -9.04 -12.99 -1.16
N TRP A 88 -8.61 -12.98 0.11
CA TRP A 88 -7.89 -11.85 0.70
C TRP A 88 -6.59 -11.57 -0.04
N ASP A 89 -5.83 -12.64 -0.24
CA ASP A 89 -4.56 -12.58 -0.96
C ASP A 89 -4.75 -12.08 -2.40
N ILE A 90 -5.72 -12.65 -3.12
CA ILE A 90 -6.06 -12.24 -4.49
C ILE A 90 -6.47 -10.76 -4.54
N ALA A 91 -7.23 -10.28 -3.55
CA ALA A 91 -7.67 -8.89 -3.49
C ALA A 91 -6.50 -7.93 -3.23
N LEU A 92 -5.54 -8.31 -2.38
CA LEU A 92 -4.35 -7.53 -2.13
C LEU A 92 -3.43 -7.53 -3.37
N HIS A 93 -3.19 -8.68 -3.99
CA HIS A 93 -2.43 -8.76 -5.24
C HIS A 93 -3.07 -7.96 -6.38
N GLY A 94 -4.40 -8.04 -6.53
CA GLY A 94 -5.13 -7.21 -7.49
C GLY A 94 -5.02 -5.72 -7.18
N GLY A 95 -5.13 -5.34 -5.91
CA GLY A 95 -4.99 -3.95 -5.45
C GLY A 95 -3.59 -3.38 -5.70
N SER A 96 -2.55 -4.14 -5.38
CA SER A 96 -1.16 -3.75 -5.62
C SER A 96 -0.84 -3.68 -7.11
N ALA A 97 -1.33 -4.62 -7.93
CA ALA A 97 -1.17 -4.58 -9.38
C ALA A 97 -1.78 -3.32 -10.00
N VAL A 98 -2.97 -2.90 -9.56
CA VAL A 98 -3.57 -1.62 -9.98
C VAL A 98 -2.70 -0.44 -9.54
N GLY A 99 -2.23 -0.43 -8.30
CA GLY A 99 -1.35 0.62 -7.77
C GLY A 99 -0.05 0.77 -8.56
N PHE A 100 0.68 -0.34 -8.75
CA PHE A 100 1.93 -0.35 -9.52
C PHE A 100 1.70 -0.04 -11.00
N GLY A 101 0.57 -0.49 -11.58
CA GLY A 101 0.17 -0.10 -12.93
C GLY A 101 -0.03 1.41 -13.07
N LEU A 102 -0.74 2.05 -12.13
CA LEU A 102 -0.91 3.50 -12.16
C LEU A 102 0.42 4.24 -12.00
N ILE A 103 1.30 3.77 -11.11
CA ILE A 103 2.64 4.34 -10.91
C ILE A 103 3.48 4.20 -12.18
N GLY A 104 3.49 3.00 -12.79
CA GLY A 104 4.21 2.73 -14.04
C GLY A 104 3.69 3.60 -15.18
N PHE A 105 2.37 3.75 -15.30
CA PHE A 105 1.75 4.61 -16.30
C PHE A 105 2.18 6.08 -16.15
N LEU A 106 2.11 6.61 -14.93
CA LEU A 106 2.55 7.98 -14.65
C LEU A 106 4.05 8.16 -14.89
N PHE A 107 4.87 7.19 -14.49
CA PHE A 107 6.31 7.19 -14.73
C PHE A 107 6.60 7.30 -16.23
N VAL A 108 5.95 6.48 -17.05
CA VAL A 108 6.14 6.53 -18.51
C VAL A 108 5.71 7.88 -19.08
N LEU A 109 4.56 8.44 -18.67
CA LEU A 109 4.13 9.77 -19.11
C LEU A 109 5.14 10.87 -18.75
N THR A 110 5.89 10.73 -17.66
CA THR A 110 6.94 11.69 -17.31
C THR A 110 8.22 11.55 -18.14
N LEU A 111 8.44 10.40 -18.79
CA LEU A 111 9.58 10.17 -19.68
C LEU A 111 9.39 10.80 -21.07
N PHE A 112 8.15 11.02 -21.50
CA PHE A 112 7.88 11.69 -22.77
C PHE A 112 7.99 13.22 -22.62
N GLU A 113 8.93 13.80 -23.38
CA GLU A 113 9.06 15.26 -23.51
C GLU A 113 8.09 15.78 -24.59
N GLY A 114 7.51 16.97 -24.37
CA GLY A 114 6.54 17.57 -25.28
C GLY A 114 5.10 17.12 -25.02
N ASP A 115 4.39 16.67 -26.07
CA ASP A 115 3.02 16.14 -25.92
C ASP A 115 3.05 14.73 -25.31
N ARG A 116 2.94 14.68 -23.98
CA ARG A 116 2.91 13.43 -23.20
C ARG A 116 1.81 12.46 -23.65
N LEU A 117 0.73 12.97 -24.25
CA LEU A 117 -0.38 12.17 -24.75
C LEU A 117 -0.12 11.64 -26.18
N ALA A 118 0.93 12.11 -26.85
CA ALA A 118 1.34 11.60 -28.17
C ALA A 118 2.12 10.27 -28.08
N ALA A 119 2.46 9.82 -26.87
CA ALA A 119 3.10 8.52 -26.67
C ALA A 119 2.24 7.39 -27.28
N PRO A 120 2.83 6.44 -28.03
CA PRO A 120 2.06 5.35 -28.62
C PRO A 120 1.34 4.54 -27.54
N HIS A 121 0.00 4.46 -27.63
CA HIS A 121 -0.84 3.80 -26.61
C HIS A 121 -0.40 2.36 -26.28
N TRP A 122 0.04 1.61 -27.28
CA TRP A 122 0.53 0.24 -27.10
C TRP A 122 1.84 0.20 -26.28
N ALA A 123 2.71 1.20 -26.47
CA ALA A 123 3.98 1.29 -25.74
C ALA A 123 3.74 1.71 -24.29
N LEU A 124 2.83 2.65 -24.05
CA LEU A 124 2.37 3.01 -22.71
C LEU A 124 1.84 1.78 -21.97
N ALA A 125 0.94 1.02 -22.61
CA ALA A 125 0.34 -0.19 -22.03
C ALA A 125 1.41 -1.25 -21.73
N LEU A 126 2.30 -1.52 -22.68
CA LEU A 126 3.36 -2.52 -22.52
C LEU A 126 4.32 -2.17 -21.38
N ILE A 127 4.83 -0.93 -21.34
CA ILE A 127 5.80 -0.54 -20.30
C ILE A 127 5.13 -0.50 -18.94
N THR A 128 3.89 -0.01 -18.86
CA THR A 128 3.10 -0.03 -17.62
C THR A 128 2.89 -1.46 -17.10
N PHE A 129 2.53 -2.37 -18.00
CA PHE A 129 2.37 -3.79 -17.67
C PHE A 129 3.69 -4.40 -17.18
N CYS A 130 4.79 -4.19 -17.92
CA CYS A 130 6.11 -4.68 -17.54
C CYS A 130 6.54 -4.12 -16.17
N PHE A 131 6.33 -2.83 -15.92
CA PHE A 131 6.65 -2.20 -14.63
C PHE A 131 5.89 -2.86 -13.48
N ALA A 132 4.57 -3.01 -13.60
CA ALA A 132 3.75 -3.64 -12.58
C ALA A 132 4.15 -5.11 -12.36
N MET A 133 4.34 -5.87 -13.44
CA MET A 133 4.75 -7.27 -13.38
C MET A 133 6.14 -7.45 -12.78
N THR A 134 7.11 -6.60 -13.11
CA THR A 134 8.46 -6.69 -12.55
C THR A 134 8.45 -6.49 -11.05
N ILE A 135 7.71 -5.50 -10.54
CA ILE A 135 7.60 -5.27 -9.10
C ILE A 135 6.88 -6.45 -8.42
N GLY A 136 5.74 -6.89 -8.97
CA GLY A 136 4.98 -8.01 -8.42
C GLY A 136 5.80 -9.30 -8.36
N VAL A 137 6.42 -9.72 -9.47
CA VAL A 137 7.26 -10.93 -9.49
C VAL A 137 8.47 -10.79 -8.56
N SER A 138 9.06 -9.60 -8.44
CA SER A 138 10.17 -9.40 -7.49
C SER A 138 9.71 -9.57 -6.04
N TRP A 139 8.48 -9.14 -5.73
CA TRP A 139 7.87 -9.39 -4.43
C TRP A 139 7.66 -10.88 -4.19
N GLU A 140 7.05 -11.62 -5.12
CA GLU A 140 6.84 -13.08 -4.98
C GLU A 140 8.15 -13.84 -4.76
N VAL A 141 9.21 -13.47 -5.47
CA VAL A 141 10.53 -14.11 -5.30
C VAL A 141 11.09 -13.82 -3.90
N PHE A 142 10.91 -12.61 -3.39
CA PHE A 142 11.32 -12.25 -2.03
C PHE A 142 10.50 -13.00 -0.99
N GLU A 143 9.17 -13.04 -1.13
CA GLU A 143 8.25 -13.75 -0.24
C GLU A 143 8.58 -15.24 -0.19
N PHE A 144 8.68 -15.90 -1.35
CA PHE A 144 9.08 -17.28 -1.42
C PHE A 144 10.42 -17.53 -0.73
N ALA A 145 11.41 -16.64 -0.90
CA ALA A 145 12.70 -16.78 -0.24
C ALA A 145 12.60 -16.65 1.28
N MET A 146 11.75 -15.74 1.79
CA MET A 146 11.51 -15.57 3.22
C MET A 146 10.78 -16.78 3.83
N ASP A 147 9.84 -17.39 3.11
CA ASP A 147 9.11 -18.57 3.56
C ASP A 147 10.00 -19.83 3.70
N GLN A 148 11.13 -19.86 3.01
CA GLN A 148 12.10 -20.96 3.12
C GLN A 148 13.11 -20.78 4.27
N LEU A 149 13.18 -19.60 4.92
CA LEU A 149 14.13 -19.28 6.00
C LEU A 149 13.55 -19.53 7.40
#